data_AF-U4QF21-F1
#
_entry.id   AF-U4QF21-F1
#
_cell.length_a   1.000
_cell.length_b   1.000
_cell.length_c   1.000
_cell.angle_alpha   90.00
_cell.angle_beta   90.00
_cell.angle_gamma   90.00
#
_symmetry.space_group_name_H-M   'P 1'
#
loop_
_entity.id
_entity.type
_entity.pdbx_description
1 polymer ?
#
loop_
_entity_poly.entity_id
_entity_poly.type
_entity_poly.pdbx_seq_one_letter_code
_entity_poly.pdbx_strand_id
1 'polypeptide(L)'
;MKQDELKKLDNEIGQYAADQTKIIWVDDQTMQIATMMIDSYGDTVYVWVKEDEDHCRVSDGGRILFKLDPNQEDMELYETAADIALGSGYQFDEEHCEIYVDVDRKNVAQAAMKLAQLQVAISYLG
;
A
#
# COMPACT_ATOMS: atom_id res chain seq x y z
N MET A 1 -33.50 -6.67 13.73
CA MET A 1 -32.62 -6.76 14.92
C MET A 1 -31.21 -7.22 14.54
N LYS A 2 -30.91 -8.51 14.32
CA LYS A 2 -29.54 -8.93 13.94
C LYS A 2 -29.02 -8.32 12.62
N GLN A 3 -29.90 -8.15 11.63
CA GLN A 3 -29.51 -7.56 10.34
C GLN A 3 -29.26 -6.04 10.42
N ASP A 4 -29.92 -5.35 11.35
CA ASP A 4 -29.72 -3.91 11.58
C ASP A 4 -28.42 -3.67 12.37
N GLU A 5 -28.11 -4.56 13.32
CA GLU A 5 -26.83 -4.58 14.04
C GLU A 5 -25.65 -4.83 13.10
N LEU A 6 -25.77 -5.76 12.15
CA LEU A 6 -24.73 -6.01 11.14
C LEU A 6 -24.48 -4.77 10.27
N LYS A 7 -25.54 -4.15 9.74
CA LYS A 7 -25.40 -2.91 8.95
C LYS A 7 -24.77 -1.77 9.75
N LYS A 8 -25.08 -1.68 11.04
CA LYS A 8 -24.48 -0.69 11.93
C LYS A 8 -22.98 -0.94 12.08
N LEU A 9 -22.58 -2.19 12.32
CA LEU A 9 -21.16 -2.56 12.42
C LEU A 9 -20.41 -2.30 11.11
N ASP A 10 -20.99 -2.65 9.95
CA ASP A 10 -20.38 -2.38 8.63
C ASP A 10 -20.09 -0.88 8.44
N ASN A 11 -21.05 -0.02 8.79
CA ASN A 11 -20.88 1.43 8.73
C ASN A 11 -19.81 1.94 9.71
N GLU A 12 -19.79 1.41 10.94
CA GLU A 12 -18.80 1.78 11.96
C GLU A 12 -17.37 1.40 11.53
N ILE A 13 -17.19 0.22 10.92
CA ILE A 13 -15.91 -0.22 10.36
C ILE A 13 -15.47 0.73 9.24
N GLY A 14 -16.37 1.06 8.31
CA GLY A 14 -16.09 1.99 7.22
C GLY A 14 -15.69 3.39 7.72
N GLN A 15 -16.41 3.92 8.70
CA GLN A 15 -16.12 5.22 9.29
C GLN A 15 -14.77 5.23 10.02
N TYR A 16 -14.50 4.19 10.82
CA TYR A 16 -13.21 4.07 11.50
C TYR A 16 -12.05 4.05 10.50
N ALA A 17 -12.16 3.26 9.43
CA ALA A 17 -11.14 3.21 8.39
C ALA A 17 -10.91 4.58 7.72
N ALA A 18 -11.98 5.32 7.46
CA ALA A 18 -11.90 6.67 6.92
C ALA A 18 -11.24 7.65 7.90
N ASP A 19 -11.60 7.61 9.19
CA ASP A 19 -11.06 8.50 10.21
C ASP A 19 -9.57 8.26 10.51
N GLN A 20 -9.11 7.01 10.34
CA GLN A 20 -7.71 6.63 10.54
C GLN A 20 -6.85 6.78 9.27
N THR A 21 -7.45 7.10 8.13
CA THR A 21 -6.73 7.28 6.86
C THR A 21 -6.64 8.76 6.52
N LYS A 22 -5.44 9.24 6.16
CA LYS A 22 -5.26 10.62 5.69
C LYS A 22 -4.83 10.60 4.22
N ILE A 23 -5.54 11.34 3.39
CA ILE A 23 -5.27 11.46 1.96
C ILE A 23 -4.93 12.90 1.65
N ILE A 24 -3.81 13.11 0.97
CA ILE A 24 -3.43 14.42 0.44
C ILE A 24 -3.10 14.28 -1.05
N TRP A 25 -3.35 15.34 -1.81
CA TRP A 25 -2.80 15.49 -3.16
C TRP A 25 -1.38 16.02 -3.04
N VAL A 26 -0.42 15.32 -3.65
CA VAL A 26 0.98 15.76 -3.69
C VAL A 26 1.30 16.51 -4.98
N ASP A 27 0.52 16.26 -6.03
CA ASP A 27 0.49 16.99 -7.30
C ASP A 27 -0.90 16.85 -7.95
N ASP A 28 -1.05 17.32 -9.20
CA ASP A 28 -2.32 17.34 -9.94
C ASP A 28 -2.88 15.94 -10.29
N GLN A 29 -2.08 14.88 -10.16
CA GLN A 29 -2.42 13.51 -10.56
C GLN A 29 -2.17 12.47 -9.47
N THR A 30 -1.44 12.81 -8.41
CA THR A 30 -0.97 11.85 -7.41
C THR A 30 -1.50 12.17 -6.03
N MET A 31 -2.11 11.17 -5.41
CA MET A 31 -2.49 11.17 -3.99
C MET A 31 -1.46 10.37 -3.18
N GLN A 32 -1.14 10.86 -1.99
CA GLN A 32 -0.50 10.07 -0.94
C GLN A 32 -1.54 9.73 0.13
N ILE A 33 -1.56 8.46 0.52
CA ILE A 33 -2.46 7.89 1.51
C ILE A 33 -1.61 7.43 2.70
N ALA A 34 -1.73 8.11 3.83
CA ALA A 34 -1.25 7.61 5.12
C ALA A 34 -2.29 6.60 5.65
N THR A 35 -1.89 5.34 5.75
CA THR A 35 -2.79 4.25 6.16
C THR A 35 -2.83 4.12 7.69
N MET A 36 -3.74 3.29 8.19
CA MET A 36 -3.80 2.93 9.61
C MET A 36 -2.73 1.91 10.04
N MET A 37 -1.89 1.45 9.11
CA MET A 37 -0.90 0.39 9.37
C MET A 37 0.44 0.98 9.81
N ILE A 38 1.08 0.27 10.73
CA ILE A 38 2.40 0.58 11.28
C ILE A 38 3.35 -0.55 10.89
N ASP A 39 4.50 -0.20 10.33
CA ASP A 39 5.54 -1.16 9.95
C ASP A 39 6.37 -1.62 11.16
N SER A 40 7.31 -2.55 10.93
CA SER A 40 8.20 -3.11 11.96
C SER A 40 9.07 -2.06 12.67
N TYR A 41 9.28 -0.89 12.05
CA TYR A 41 10.08 0.23 12.59
C TYR A 41 9.23 1.20 13.41
N GLY A 42 7.92 0.99 13.50
CA GLY A 42 7.00 1.87 14.21
C GLY A 42 6.53 3.07 13.38
N ASP A 43 6.78 3.07 12.07
CA ASP A 43 6.38 4.14 11.17
C ASP A 43 5.02 3.84 10.50
N THR A 44 4.29 4.91 10.18
CA THR A 44 3.11 4.80 9.33
C THR A 44 3.46 4.32 7.93
N VAL A 45 2.68 3.37 7.41
CA VAL A 45 2.76 2.88 6.04
C VAL A 45 2.00 3.83 5.11
N TYR A 46 2.66 4.22 4.02
CA TYR A 46 2.13 5.13 3.02
C TYR A 46 1.94 4.41 1.69
N VAL A 47 0.91 4.80 0.95
CA VAL A 47 0.61 4.33 -0.39
C VAL A 47 0.39 5.52 -1.30
N TRP A 48 0.91 5.46 -2.51
CA TRP A 48 0.71 6.46 -3.56
C TRP A 48 -0.30 5.94 -4.57
N VAL A 49 -1.18 6.84 -5.00
CA VAL A 49 -2.15 6.56 -6.06
C VAL A 49 -1.99 7.63 -7.12
N LYS A 50 -1.49 7.24 -8.30
CA LYS A 50 -1.40 8.11 -9.47
C LYS A 50 -2.55 7.81 -10.42
N GLU A 51 -3.31 8.84 -10.76
CA GLU A 51 -4.38 8.74 -11.76
C GLU A 51 -3.80 8.85 -13.17
N ASP A 52 -4.17 7.90 -14.02
CA ASP A 52 -3.92 7.92 -15.47
C ASP A 52 -5.26 7.90 -16.23
N GLU A 53 -5.24 8.04 -17.55
CA GLU A 53 -6.45 8.26 -18.37
C GLU A 53 -7.49 7.14 -18.22
N ASP A 54 -7.06 5.88 -18.10
CA ASP A 54 -7.92 4.69 -18.06
C ASP A 54 -7.76 3.83 -16.80
N HIS A 55 -6.75 4.08 -15.97
CA HIS A 55 -6.46 3.31 -14.76
C HIS A 55 -5.86 4.18 -13.65
N CYS A 56 -5.65 3.59 -12.48
CA CYS A 56 -4.90 4.19 -11.39
C CYS A 56 -3.75 3.26 -11.02
N ARG A 57 -2.54 3.81 -10.92
CA ARG A 57 -1.39 3.10 -10.35
C ARG A 57 -1.38 3.25 -8.85
N VAL A 58 -1.36 2.14 -8.13
CA VAL A 58 -1.20 2.09 -6.68
C VAL A 58 0.19 1.56 -6.36
N SER A 59 0.98 2.31 -5.60
CA SER A 59 2.41 2.05 -5.39
C SER A 59 2.88 2.37 -3.96
N ASP A 60 3.98 1.76 -3.53
CA ASP A 60 4.70 2.13 -2.31
C ASP A 60 5.74 3.25 -2.53
N GLY A 61 5.97 3.64 -3.79
CA GLY A 61 6.96 4.64 -4.19
C GLY A 61 8.41 4.21 -3.94
N GLY A 62 8.69 2.91 -3.89
CA GLY A 62 10.01 2.35 -3.56
C GLY A 62 10.42 2.51 -2.10
N ARG A 63 9.49 2.94 -1.25
CA ARG A 63 9.80 3.36 0.12
C ARG A 63 10.14 2.18 1.02
N ILE A 64 9.47 1.03 0.89
CA ILE A 64 9.66 -0.04 1.88
C ILE A 64 11.07 -0.62 1.78
N LEU A 65 11.54 -0.90 0.57
CA LEU A 65 12.88 -1.45 0.37
C LEU A 65 13.97 -0.42 0.66
N PHE A 66 13.75 0.85 0.32
CA PHE A 66 14.67 1.91 0.72
C PHE A 66 14.81 2.02 2.24
N LYS A 67 13.75 1.76 3.02
CA LYS A 67 13.84 1.75 4.49
C LYS A 67 14.68 0.59 5.02
N LEU A 68 14.56 -0.59 4.41
CA LEU A 68 15.25 -1.81 4.85
C LEU A 68 16.73 -1.80 4.48
N ASP A 69 17.02 -1.44 3.24
CA ASP A 69 18.38 -1.38 2.72
C ASP A 69 18.54 -0.16 1.77
N PRO A 70 18.92 1.00 2.31
CA PRO A 70 19.09 2.21 1.52
C PRO A 70 20.18 2.11 0.42
N ASN A 71 21.14 1.19 0.58
CA ASN A 71 22.30 1.06 -0.31
C ASN A 71 22.12 -0.02 -1.39
N GLN A 72 21.04 -0.80 -1.34
CA GLN A 72 20.76 -1.91 -2.26
C GLN A 72 21.89 -2.94 -2.33
N GLU A 73 22.44 -3.31 -1.18
CA GLU A 73 23.52 -4.29 -1.03
C GLU A 73 23.01 -5.71 -0.77
N ASP A 74 21.83 -5.86 -0.16
CA ASP A 74 21.24 -7.15 0.21
C ASP A 74 20.34 -7.72 -0.90
N MET A 75 20.96 -8.33 -1.92
CA MET A 75 20.22 -8.92 -3.04
C MET A 75 19.18 -9.97 -2.62
N GLU A 76 19.41 -10.73 -1.55
CA GLU A 76 18.47 -11.76 -1.08
C GLU A 76 17.18 -11.12 -0.56
N LEU A 77 17.29 -9.98 0.14
CA LEU A 77 16.15 -9.16 0.55
C LEU A 77 15.32 -8.69 -0.67
N TYR A 78 15.97 -8.16 -1.71
CA TYR A 78 15.28 -7.67 -2.92
C TYR A 78 14.57 -8.80 -3.67
N GLU A 79 15.24 -9.93 -3.88
CA GLU A 79 14.66 -11.10 -4.53
C GLU A 79 13.45 -11.61 -3.74
N THR A 80 13.58 -11.69 -2.41
CA THR A 80 12.48 -12.12 -1.53
C THR A 80 11.29 -11.16 -1.57
N ALA A 81 11.55 -9.85 -1.54
CA ALA A 81 10.50 -8.84 -1.62
C ALA A 81 9.79 -8.84 -2.98
N ALA A 82 10.54 -9.03 -4.07
CA ALA A 82 10.00 -9.17 -5.42
C ALA A 82 9.10 -10.41 -5.52
N ASP A 83 9.54 -11.57 -5.01
CA ASP A 83 8.75 -12.80 -4.97
C ASP A 83 7.44 -12.63 -4.17
N ILE A 84 7.52 -11.94 -3.02
CA ILE A 84 6.35 -11.62 -2.18
C ILE A 84 5.37 -10.70 -2.93
N ALA A 85 5.87 -9.68 -3.62
CA ALA A 85 5.05 -8.77 -4.43
C ALA A 85 4.34 -9.49 -5.57
N LEU A 86 5.09 -10.25 -6.38
CA LEU A 86 4.58 -11.02 -7.50
C LEU A 86 3.56 -12.09 -7.03
N GLY A 87 3.88 -12.82 -5.97
CA GLY A 87 2.99 -13.81 -5.35
C GLY A 87 1.69 -13.23 -4.81
N SER A 88 1.67 -11.92 -4.49
CA SER A 88 0.50 -11.18 -4.01
C SER A 88 -0.32 -10.52 -5.13
N GLY A 89 0.11 -10.68 -6.39
CA GLY A 89 -0.53 -10.08 -7.56
C GLY A 89 -0.14 -8.62 -7.82
N TYR A 90 0.95 -8.15 -7.22
CA TYR A 90 1.59 -6.88 -7.54
C TYR A 90 2.70 -7.08 -8.57
N GLN A 91 3.22 -5.99 -9.10
CA GLN A 91 4.41 -5.92 -9.92
C GLN A 91 5.57 -5.37 -9.09
N PHE A 92 6.79 -5.61 -9.57
CA PHE A 92 8.02 -5.12 -8.98
C PHE A 92 8.85 -4.42 -10.05
N ASP A 93 9.17 -3.14 -9.84
CA ASP A 93 10.12 -2.39 -10.66
C ASP A 93 11.51 -2.51 -10.01
N GLU A 94 12.39 -3.27 -10.64
CA GLU A 94 13.76 -3.47 -10.18
C GLU A 94 14.61 -2.19 -10.22
N GLU A 95 14.33 -1.26 -11.14
CA GLU A 95 15.12 -0.02 -11.29
C GLU A 95 14.85 0.94 -10.12
N HIS A 96 13.59 1.03 -9.69
CA HIS A 96 13.16 1.95 -8.64
C HIS A 96 12.87 1.26 -7.30
N CYS A 97 13.03 -0.07 -7.24
CA CYS A 97 12.65 -0.92 -6.10
C CYS A 97 11.18 -0.71 -5.68
N GLU A 98 10.32 -0.44 -6.66
CA GLU A 98 8.93 -0.02 -6.45
C GLU A 98 7.97 -1.21 -6.57
N ILE A 99 7.07 -1.36 -5.60
CA ILE A 99 5.98 -2.34 -5.65
C ILE A 99 4.70 -1.62 -6.07
N TYR A 100 4.10 -2.06 -7.18
CA TYR A 100 2.93 -1.38 -7.73
C TYR A 100 1.89 -2.32 -8.34
N VAL A 101 0.69 -1.80 -8.56
CA VAL A 101 -0.36 -2.45 -9.35
C VAL A 101 -1.22 -1.41 -10.04
N ASP A 102 -1.59 -1.69 -11.29
CA ASP A 102 -2.50 -0.85 -12.07
C ASP A 102 -3.92 -1.41 -11.96
N VAL A 103 -4.89 -0.59 -11.55
CA VAL A 103 -6.27 -1.01 -11.29
C VAL A 103 -7.30 0.03 -11.74
N ASP A 104 -8.52 -0.42 -12.04
CA ASP A 104 -9.67 0.48 -12.19
C ASP A 104 -9.84 1.33 -10.91
N ARG A 105 -10.30 2.59 -11.08
CA ARG A 105 -10.56 3.51 -9.96
C ARG A 105 -11.43 2.93 -8.84
N LYS A 106 -12.43 2.10 -9.17
CA LYS A 106 -13.31 1.43 -8.20
C LYS A 106 -12.56 0.45 -7.26
N ASN A 107 -11.37 0.00 -7.64
CA ASN A 107 -10.58 -1.00 -6.92
C ASN A 107 -9.41 -0.37 -6.14
N VAL A 108 -9.17 0.94 -6.27
CA VAL A 108 -8.04 1.65 -5.64
C VAL A 108 -7.98 1.40 -4.13
N ALA A 109 -9.11 1.52 -3.42
CA ALA A 109 -9.14 1.32 -1.97
C ALA A 109 -8.68 -0.09 -1.57
N GLN A 110 -9.13 -1.12 -2.31
CA GLN A 110 -8.74 -2.50 -2.05
C GLN A 110 -7.26 -2.73 -2.35
N ALA A 111 -6.76 -2.20 -3.47
CA ALA A 111 -5.35 -2.30 -3.85
C ALA A 111 -4.44 -1.53 -2.87
N ALA A 112 -4.86 -0.36 -2.38
CA ALA A 112 -4.07 0.39 -1.41
C ALA A 112 -3.97 -0.35 -0.07
N MET A 113 -5.07 -0.92 0.43
CA MET A 113 -5.05 -1.67 1.69
C MET A 113 -4.22 -2.95 1.60
N LYS A 114 -4.32 -3.68 0.49
CA LYS A 114 -3.48 -4.86 0.25
C LYS A 114 -1.99 -4.50 0.15
N LEU A 115 -1.66 -3.42 -0.55
CA LEU A 115 -0.27 -2.97 -0.66
C LEU A 115 0.28 -2.53 0.70
N ALA A 116 -0.53 -1.87 1.52
CA ALA A 116 -0.12 -1.50 2.87
C ALA A 116 0.19 -2.74 3.73
N GLN A 117 -0.64 -3.78 3.67
CA GLN A 117 -0.37 -5.05 4.36
C GLN A 117 0.90 -5.72 3.87
N LEU A 118 1.13 -5.67 2.56
CA LEU A 118 2.32 -6.21 1.93
C LEU A 118 3.58 -5.48 2.41
N GLN A 119 3.55 -4.14 2.45
CA GLN A 119 4.64 -3.33 3.00
C GLN A 119 4.91 -3.67 4.47
N VAL A 120 3.87 -3.88 5.30
CA VAL A 120 4.05 -4.35 6.68
C VAL A 120 4.75 -5.71 6.70
N ALA A 121 4.32 -6.68 5.89
CA ALA A 121 4.95 -8.00 5.86
C ALA A 121 6.42 -7.92 5.45
N ILE A 122 6.73 -7.16 4.39
CA ILE A 122 8.09 -6.94 3.90
C ILE A 122 8.95 -6.22 4.94
N SER A 123 8.37 -5.31 5.74
CA SER A 123 9.11 -4.60 6.79
C SER A 123 9.78 -5.51 7.82
N TYR A 124 9.27 -6.74 8.01
CA TYR A 124 9.84 -7.73 8.94
C TYR A 124 10.95 -8.58 8.33
N LEU A 125 11.36 -8.33 7.09
CA LEU A 125 12.49 -9.01 6.46
C LEU A 125 13.85 -8.43 6.87
N GLY A 126 13.90 -7.17 7.32
CA GLY A 126 15.12 -6.50 7.78
C GLY A 126 15.35 -6.54 9.29
#